data_AF-A0A6L3VD62-F1
#
_entry.id   AF-A0A6L3VD62-F1
#
_cell.length_a   1.000
_cell.length_b   1.000
_cell.length_c   1.000
_cell.angle_alpha   90.00
_cell.angle_beta   90.00
_cell.angle_gamma   90.00
#
_symmetry.space_group_name_H-M   'P 1'
#
loop_
_entity.id
_entity.type
_entity.pdbx_description
1 polymer ?
#
loop_
_entity_poly.entity_id
_entity_poly.type
_entity_poly.pdbx_seq_one_letter_code
_entity_poly.pdbx_strand_id
1 'polypeptide(L)'
;MSGDHTNRPVHGTVAGAAYVALPPTAVDATASGPTRLLIAWPGFDPPRTAAALAAAIPMTGVPVWRVYLDLPGRSPGGLGSGAILETEAIEAY
;
A
#
# COMPACT_ATOMS: atom_id res chain seq x y z
N MET A 1 6.63 26.35 -8.85
CA MET A 1 5.82 25.53 -7.91
C MET A 1 6.18 24.06 -8.13
N SER A 2 6.18 23.25 -7.07
CA SER A 2 6.29 21.77 -7.11
C SER A 2 7.68 21.15 -7.28
N GLY A 3 8.57 21.38 -6.31
CA GLY A 3 9.76 20.52 -6.08
C GLY A 3 9.69 19.65 -4.82
N ASP A 4 8.69 19.88 -3.95
CA ASP A 4 8.64 19.28 -2.60
C ASP A 4 7.86 17.94 -2.55
N HIS A 5 7.08 17.62 -3.58
CA HIS A 5 6.30 16.37 -3.61
C HIS A 5 7.13 15.13 -3.98
N THR A 6 8.29 15.30 -4.61
CA THR A 6 9.12 14.16 -5.07
C THR A 6 9.88 13.48 -3.94
N ASN A 7 9.97 14.11 -2.77
CA ASN A 7 10.68 13.58 -1.61
C ASN A 7 9.78 13.41 -0.37
N ARG A 8 8.46 13.40 -0.56
CA ARG A 8 7.50 13.18 0.54
C ARG A 8 6.59 11.99 0.26
N PRO A 9 6.18 11.26 1.30
CA PRO A 9 5.11 10.28 1.17
C PRO A 9 3.85 10.92 0.58
N VAL A 10 3.21 10.21 -0.34
CA VAL A 10 1.91 10.59 -0.92
C VAL A 10 0.88 9.58 -0.48
N HIS A 11 -0.26 10.06 0.01
CA HIS A 11 -1.41 9.24 0.39
C HIS A 11 -2.57 9.52 -0.56
N GLY A 12 -3.39 8.50 -0.82
CA GLY A 12 -4.58 8.69 -1.66
C GLY A 12 -5.48 7.47 -1.71
N THR A 13 -6.43 7.51 -2.62
CA THR A 13 -7.38 6.41 -2.87
C THR A 13 -7.45 6.13 -4.37
N VAL A 14 -7.41 4.86 -4.75
CA VAL A 14 -7.55 4.40 -6.14
C VAL A 14 -8.53 3.24 -6.19
N ALA A 15 -9.54 3.32 -7.07
CA ALA A 15 -10.58 2.29 -7.19
C ALA A 15 -11.21 1.86 -5.85
N GLY A 16 -11.35 2.79 -4.90
CA GLY A 16 -11.91 2.54 -3.56
C GLY A 16 -10.92 1.99 -2.52
N ALA A 17 -9.66 1.71 -2.88
CA ALA A 17 -8.62 1.26 -1.97
C ALA A 17 -7.67 2.41 -1.60
N ALA A 18 -7.33 2.54 -0.31
CA ALA A 18 -6.31 3.49 0.12
C ALA A 18 -4.91 3.02 -0.31
N TYR A 19 -4.01 3.97 -0.58
CA TYR A 19 -2.62 3.67 -0.86
C TYR A 19 -1.67 4.65 -0.18
N VAL A 20 -0.42 4.22 0.01
CA VAL A 20 0.71 5.08 0.34
C VAL A 20 1.83 4.87 -0.68
N ALA A 21 2.33 5.96 -1.24
CA ALA A 21 3.46 5.99 -2.14
C ALA A 21 4.65 6.63 -1.43
N LEU A 22 5.77 5.91 -1.36
CA LEU A 22 7.01 6.38 -0.74
C LEU A 22 8.04 6.72 -1.83
N PRO A 23 8.72 7.87 -1.72
CA PRO A 23 9.79 8.25 -2.63
C PRO A 23 10.98 7.29 -2.47
N PRO A 24 11.88 7.17 -3.45
CA PRO A 24 13.12 6.39 -3.31
C PRO A 24 13.93 6.79 -2.06
N THR A 25 14.54 5.82 -1.37
CA THR A 25 15.34 6.07 -0.15
C THR A 25 16.83 6.25 -0.42
N ALA A 26 17.28 6.09 -1.66
CA ALA A 26 18.68 6.29 -2.02
C ALA A 26 18.96 7.79 -2.18
N VAL A 27 19.48 8.42 -1.11
CA VAL A 27 19.75 9.86 -1.04
C VAL A 27 20.79 10.33 -2.06
N ASP A 28 21.74 9.45 -2.40
CA ASP A 28 22.82 9.73 -3.36
C ASP A 28 22.52 9.20 -4.76
N ALA A 29 21.38 8.50 -4.94
CA ALA A 29 20.97 8.08 -6.27
C ALA A 29 20.40 9.30 -7.00
N THR A 30 21.27 10.03 -7.69
CA THR A 30 20.84 10.95 -8.73
C THR A 30 19.90 10.16 -9.64
N ALA A 31 18.66 10.63 -9.80
CA ALA A 31 17.66 10.02 -10.67
C ALA A 31 18.09 10.16 -12.14
N SER A 32 19.12 9.43 -12.52
CA SER A 32 19.65 9.36 -13.87
C SER A 32 19.10 8.08 -14.49
N GLY A 33 17.98 8.23 -15.20
CA GLY A 33 17.32 7.13 -15.91
C GLY A 33 15.83 7.01 -15.61
N PRO A 34 15.17 5.98 -16.19
CA PRO A 34 13.74 5.76 -16.04
C PRO A 34 13.34 5.58 -14.57
N THR A 35 12.28 6.25 -14.15
CA THR A 35 11.69 6.05 -12.83
C THR A 35 11.21 4.61 -12.68
N ARG A 36 11.72 3.91 -11.67
CA ARG A 36 11.33 2.54 -11.35
C ARG A 36 10.24 2.55 -10.28
N LEU A 37 9.27 1.66 -10.44
CA LEU A 37 8.12 1.55 -9.56
C LEU A 37 7.97 0.11 -9.06
N LEU A 38 7.78 -0.03 -7.75
CA LEU A 38 7.33 -1.24 -7.09
C LEU A 38 5.91 -1.01 -6.59
N ILE A 39 5.02 -1.96 -6.89
CA ILE A 39 3.65 -1.99 -6.40
C ILE A 39 3.48 -3.26 -5.57
N ALA A 40 2.99 -3.13 -4.34
CA ALA A 40 2.81 -4.26 -3.44
C ALA A 40 1.47 -4.20 -2.70
N TRP A 41 0.88 -5.38 -2.50
CA TRP A 41 -0.35 -5.58 -1.74
C TRP A 41 -0.03 -6.47 -0.52
N PRO A 42 -0.44 -6.09 0.70
CA PRO A 42 -0.43 -7.02 1.82
C PRO A 42 -1.38 -8.19 1.53
N GLY A 43 -1.02 -9.37 2.04
CA GLY A 43 -1.93 -10.50 2.09
C GLY A 43 -2.98 -10.34 3.19
N PHE A 44 -3.83 -11.36 3.34
CA PHE A 44 -4.83 -11.42 4.41
C PHE A 44 -4.24 -11.69 5.79
N ASP A 45 -3.00 -12.17 5.87
CA ASP A 45 -2.25 -12.28 7.11
C ASP A 45 -1.57 -10.95 7.49
N PRO A 46 -1.24 -10.71 8.78
CA PRO A 46 -0.44 -9.56 9.18
C PRO A 46 0.76 -9.36 8.24
N PRO A 47 1.00 -8.14 7.74
CA PRO A 47 0.57 -6.85 8.29
C PRO A 47 -0.76 -6.26 7.79
N ARG A 48 -1.49 -6.91 6.86
CA ARG A 48 -2.86 -6.59 6.36
C ARG A 48 -3.17 -5.15 5.88
N THR A 49 -2.23 -4.21 5.98
CA THR A 49 -2.41 -2.81 5.60
C THR A 49 -1.18 -2.29 4.85
N ALA A 50 -1.38 -1.29 4.00
CA ALA A 50 -0.36 -0.66 3.18
C ALA A 50 0.76 -0.05 4.03
N ALA A 51 0.39 0.71 5.07
CA ALA A 51 1.35 1.36 5.96
C ALA A 51 2.19 0.35 6.75
N ALA A 52 1.55 -0.71 7.27
CA ALA A 52 2.28 -1.72 8.04
C ALA A 52 3.16 -2.60 7.13
N LEU A 53 2.74 -2.90 5.89
CA LEU A 53 3.60 -3.56 4.91
C LEU A 53 4.80 -2.68 4.53
N ALA A 54 4.58 -1.39 4.31
CA ALA A 54 5.64 -0.44 4.01
C ALA A 54 6.70 -0.36 5.12
N ALA A 55 6.28 -0.46 6.39
CA ALA A 55 7.17 -0.49 7.54
C ALA A 55 7.90 -1.83 7.72
N ALA A 56 7.31 -2.94 7.26
CA ALA A 56 7.85 -4.27 7.44
C ALA A 56 8.92 -4.67 6.40
N ILE A 57 8.91 -4.05 5.21
CA ILE A 57 9.82 -4.43 4.13
C ILE A 57 11.09 -3.56 4.19
N PRO A 58 12.29 -4.17 4.30
CA PRO A 58 13.55 -3.44 4.29
C PRO A 58 13.86 -2.92 2.88
N MET A 59 13.60 -1.63 2.64
CA MET A 59 13.79 -0.99 1.32
C MET A 59 14.82 0.15 1.34
N THR A 60 15.63 0.27 2.40
CA THR A 60 16.69 1.28 2.49
C THR A 60 17.69 1.13 1.34
N GLY A 61 18.07 2.24 0.71
CA GLY A 61 19.03 2.25 -0.40
C GLY A 61 18.49 1.77 -1.75
N VAL A 62 17.21 1.38 -1.85
CA VAL A 62 16.61 0.95 -3.11
C VAL A 62 16.11 2.17 -3.89
N PRO A 63 16.61 2.44 -5.12
CA PRO A 63 16.25 3.61 -5.91
C PRO A 63 14.94 3.40 -6.70
N VAL A 64 13.86 3.02 -6.01
CA VAL A 64 12.52 2.84 -6.62
C VAL A 64 11.46 3.57 -5.83
N TRP A 65 10.44 4.08 -6.53
CA TRP A 65 9.18 4.45 -5.90
C TRP A 65 8.47 3.20 -5.42
N ARG A 66 7.84 3.28 -4.25
CA ARG A 66 7.15 2.14 -3.63
C ARG A 66 5.72 2.51 -3.34
N VAL A 67 4.78 1.83 -3.97
CA VAL A 67 3.35 2.03 -3.77
C VAL A 67 2.79 0.81 -3.07
N TYR A 68 2.21 1.03 -1.91
CA TYR A 68 1.53 0.01 -1.11
C TYR A 68 0.05 0.29 -1.11
N LEU A 69 -0.75 -0.73 -1.42
CA LEU A 69 -2.21 -0.65 -1.50
C LEU A 69 -2.83 -1.37 -0.30
N ASP A 70 -3.92 -0.84 0.26
CA ASP A 70 -4.72 -1.58 1.23
C ASP A 70 -5.53 -2.67 0.52
N LEU A 71 -5.84 -3.77 1.23
CA LEU A 71 -6.71 -4.82 0.72
C LEU A 71 -8.04 -4.22 0.20
N PRO A 72 -8.50 -4.63 -1.00
CA PRO A 72 -9.77 -4.16 -1.55
C PRO A 72 -10.93 -4.59 -0.65
N GLY A 73 -11.96 -3.74 -0.52
CA GLY A 73 -13.19 -4.08 0.19
C GLY A 73 -13.12 -3.99 1.72
N ARG A 74 -12.11 -3.34 2.30
CA ARG A 74 -12.09 -3.06 3.75
C ARG A 74 -13.19 -2.04 4.07
N SER A 75 -14.36 -2.54 4.47
CA SER A 75 -15.43 -1.73 5.05
C SER A 75 -14.89 -0.91 6.24
N PRO A 76 -15.36 0.33 6.50
CA PRO A 76 -14.84 1.20 7.55
C PRO A 76 -14.85 0.62 8.98
N GLY A 77 -15.47 -0.54 9.19
CA GLY A 77 -15.51 -1.28 10.47
C GLY A 77 -14.49 -2.42 10.61
N GLY A 78 -13.68 -2.71 9.58
CA GLY A 78 -12.79 -3.87 9.54
C GLY A 78 -13.54 -5.19 9.34
N LEU A 79 -12.84 -6.19 8.79
CA LEU A 79 -13.31 -7.56 8.76
C LEU A 79 -13.13 -8.14 10.17
N GLY A 80 -14.04 -7.82 11.08
CA GLY A 80 -14.18 -8.57 12.32
C GLY A 80 -14.30 -10.04 11.94
N SER A 81 -13.53 -10.91 12.59
CA SER A 81 -13.36 -12.33 12.27
C SER A 81 -14.65 -13.18 12.28
N GLY A 82 -15.83 -12.56 12.42
CA GLY A 82 -17.16 -13.18 12.32
C GLY A 82 -18.12 -12.52 11.32
N ALA A 83 -17.85 -11.33 10.77
CA ALA A 83 -18.80 -10.64 9.87
C ALA A 83 -18.89 -11.28 8.47
N ILE A 84 -17.81 -11.93 8.03
CA ILE A 84 -17.77 -12.68 6.77
C ILE A 84 -18.70 -13.91 6.86
N LEU A 85 -18.83 -14.50 8.05
CA LEU A 85 -19.74 -15.64 8.29
C LEU A 85 -21.21 -15.20 8.40
N GLU A 86 -21.50 -13.93 8.67
CA GLU A 86 -22.87 -13.41 8.75
C GLU A 86 -23.42 -12.95 7.40
N THR A 87 -22.56 -12.68 6.40
CA THR A 87 -22.98 -12.03 5.14
C THR A 87 -23.23 -13.00 3.99
N GLU A 88 -22.71 -14.22 4.04
CA GLU A 88 -23.18 -15.30 3.15
C GLU A 88 -24.26 -16.05 3.92
N ALA A 89 -25.55 -15.82 3.67
CA ALA A 89 -26.22 -16.40 2.50
C ALA A 89 -25.58 -17.75 2.09
N ILE A 90 -25.41 -18.65 3.06
CA ILE A 90 -25.32 -20.08 2.80
C ILE A 90 -26.64 -20.43 2.12
N GLU A 91 -26.66 -20.35 0.78
CA GLU A 91 -27.70 -20.98 -0.02
C GLU A 91 -27.73 -22.44 0.39
N ALA A 92 -28.77 -22.80 1.13
CA ALA A 92 -29.16 -24.17 1.33
C ALA A 92 -29.54 -24.73 -0.05
N TYR A 93 -28.67 -25.59 -0.58
CA TYR A 93 -29.04 -26.58 -1.58
C TYR A 93 -28.96 -27.97 -0.96
#